data_AF-U5D2Q4-F1
#
_entry.id   AF-U5D2Q4-F1
#
_cell.length_a   1.000
_cell.length_b   1.000
_cell.length_c   1.000
_cell.angle_alpha   90.00
_cell.angle_beta   90.00
_cell.angle_gamma   90.00
#
_symmetry.space_group_name_H-M   'P 1'
#
loop_
_entity.id
_entity.type
_entity.pdbx_description
1 polymer ?
#
loop_
_entity_poly.entity_id
_entity_poly.type
_entity_poly.pdbx_seq_one_letter_code
_entity_poly.pdbx_strand_id
1 'polypeptide(L)'
;MPLNWTLQGYNGLKPGWTRINFAYYISDEEFEFILAAMEFIALHGQRFLPLYRFNWMIGDWTLRQGTSKVGGMVEKMFLSFDRLRLLVAGGQISNDEKESVLLRTVSENNRRLEQMYAAYLDNARLFASFLLEFPTERQIPQDIDPDLVHFRV
;
A
#
# COMPACT_ATOMS: atom_id res chain seq x y z
N MET A 1 -4.09 -32.49 16.24
CA MET A 1 -4.54 -32.98 14.91
C MET A 1 -4.03 -32.00 13.87
N PRO A 2 -3.02 -32.30 13.02
CA PRO A 2 -2.52 -31.30 12.08
C PRO A 2 -3.27 -31.33 10.73
N LEU A 3 -3.82 -30.17 10.37
CA LEU A 3 -3.91 -29.53 9.04
C LEU A 3 -3.96 -30.44 7.79
N ASN A 4 -5.18 -30.70 7.28
CA ASN A 4 -5.46 -31.34 5.99
C ASN A 4 -5.95 -30.37 4.88
N TRP A 5 -6.10 -29.07 5.15
CA TRP A 5 -6.57 -28.06 4.18
C TRP A 5 -5.57 -27.83 3.03
N THR A 6 -4.28 -28.08 3.29
CA THR A 6 -3.26 -28.11 2.23
C THR A 6 -3.53 -29.20 1.19
N LEU A 7 -4.23 -30.28 1.56
CA LEU A 7 -4.66 -31.34 0.64
C LEU A 7 -5.90 -30.95 -0.18
N GLN A 8 -6.71 -30.01 0.31
CA GLN A 8 -7.86 -29.45 -0.42
C GLN A 8 -7.45 -28.34 -1.42
N GLY A 9 -6.17 -27.94 -1.43
CA GLY A 9 -5.63 -26.99 -2.41
C GLY A 9 -5.85 -25.52 -2.07
N TYR A 10 -6.35 -25.19 -0.88
CA TYR A 10 -6.58 -23.81 -0.43
C TYR A 10 -5.31 -23.16 0.13
N ASN A 11 -4.43 -22.67 -0.74
CA ASN A 11 -3.20 -22.00 -0.31
C ASN A 11 -3.45 -20.65 0.36
N GLY A 12 -4.61 -20.02 0.13
CA GLY A 12 -4.97 -18.73 0.73
C GLY A 12 -5.17 -18.77 2.25
N LEU A 13 -5.34 -19.95 2.84
CA LEU A 13 -5.46 -20.12 4.30
C LEU A 13 -4.11 -20.11 5.02
N LYS A 14 -2.99 -20.16 4.28
CA LYS A 14 -1.66 -20.16 4.89
C LYS A 14 -1.36 -18.77 5.45
N PRO A 15 -1.05 -18.63 6.74
CA PRO A 15 -0.67 -17.34 7.30
C PRO A 15 0.62 -16.85 6.64
N GLY A 16 0.58 -15.62 6.14
CA GLY A 16 1.74 -14.91 5.59
C GLY A 16 2.44 -14.07 6.65
N TRP A 17 3.74 -13.86 6.48
CA TRP A 17 4.53 -12.96 7.31
C TRP A 17 5.35 -12.05 6.42
N THR A 18 5.35 -10.76 6.72
CA THR A 18 6.21 -9.78 6.06
C THR A 18 7.30 -9.33 7.04
N ARG A 19 8.55 -9.32 6.59
CA ARG A 19 9.69 -8.80 7.36
C ARG A 19 10.09 -7.45 6.79
N ILE A 20 10.36 -6.50 7.67
CA ILE A 20 10.82 -5.16 7.31
C ILE A 20 12.23 -5.00 7.88
N ASN A 21 13.17 -4.55 7.04
CA ASN A 21 14.53 -4.23 7.44
C ASN A 21 14.86 -2.83 6.95
N PHE A 22 15.51 -2.04 7.81
CA PHE A 22 15.96 -0.70 7.48
C PHE A 22 17.45 -0.74 7.13
N ALA A 23 17.81 -0.12 6.02
CA ALA A 23 19.20 0.06 5.65
C ALA A 23 19.86 1.10 6.58
N TYR A 24 21.15 0.95 6.87
CA TYR A 24 21.87 1.87 7.77
C TYR A 24 22.01 3.31 7.24
N TYR A 25 21.75 3.51 5.94
CA TYR A 25 21.87 4.79 5.24
C TYR A 25 20.50 5.41 4.93
N ILE A 26 19.40 4.83 5.42
CA ILE A 26 18.09 5.46 5.29
C ILE A 26 18.10 6.80 6.04
N SER A 27 17.48 7.82 5.46
CA SER A 27 17.34 9.10 6.16
C SER A 27 16.25 9.01 7.24
N ASP A 28 16.31 9.88 8.24
CA ASP A 28 15.31 9.92 9.30
C ASP A 28 13.92 10.20 8.70
N GLU A 29 13.82 11.03 7.67
CA GLU A 29 12.55 11.37 7.02
C GLU A 29 11.94 10.18 6.28
N GLU A 30 12.76 9.38 5.58
CA GLU A 30 12.28 8.16 4.91
C GLU A 30 11.89 7.09 5.93
N PHE A 31 12.66 6.96 7.02
CA PHE A 31 12.35 6.04 8.11
C PHE A 31 11.00 6.38 8.77
N GLU A 32 10.81 7.64 9.17
CA GLU A 32 9.55 8.12 9.75
C GLU A 32 8.37 7.97 8.79
N PHE A 33 8.58 8.21 7.49
CA PHE A 33 7.54 7.96 6.48
C PHE A 33 7.13 6.49 6.43
N ILE A 34 8.08 5.55 6.45
CA ILE A 34 7.76 4.11 6.44
C ILE A 34 6.97 3.72 7.70
N LEU A 35 7.36 4.23 8.88
CA LEU A 35 6.63 3.97 10.12
C LEU A 35 5.19 4.52 10.05
N ALA A 36 5.02 5.75 9.58
CA ALA A 36 3.71 6.36 9.41
C ALA A 36 2.85 5.60 8.38
N ALA A 37 3.45 5.09 7.30
CA ALA A 37 2.75 4.26 6.32
C ALA A 37 2.32 2.91 6.90
N MET A 38 3.16 2.28 7.74
CA MET A 38 2.80 1.07 8.47
C MET A 38 1.65 1.31 9.44
N GLU A 39 1.71 2.38 10.23
CA GLU A 39 0.63 2.78 11.14
C GLU A 39 -0.68 3.00 10.37
N PHE A 40 -0.61 3.70 9.23
CA PHE A 40 -1.76 3.88 8.35
C PHE A 40 -2.36 2.53 7.90
N ILE A 41 -1.54 1.56 7.48
CA ILE A 41 -2.02 0.23 7.07
C ILE A 41 -2.64 -0.51 8.26
N ALA A 42 -2.03 -0.43 9.45
CA ALA A 42 -2.57 -1.07 10.65
C ALA A 42 -3.95 -0.52 11.04
N LEU A 43 -4.16 0.79 10.90
CA LEU A 43 -5.43 1.45 11.25
C LEU A 43 -6.49 1.34 10.15
N HIS A 44 -6.09 1.49 8.88
CA HIS A 44 -7.02 1.68 7.76
C HIS A 44 -6.96 0.59 6.70
N GLY A 45 -5.98 -0.31 6.73
CA GLY A 45 -5.73 -1.31 5.67
C GLY A 45 -6.94 -2.20 5.37
N GLN A 46 -7.72 -2.58 6.39
CA GLN A 46 -8.94 -3.36 6.21
C GLN A 46 -9.96 -2.70 5.26
N ARG A 47 -10.00 -1.35 5.25
CA ARG A 47 -10.94 -0.57 4.42
C ARG A 47 -10.69 -0.75 2.93
N PHE A 48 -9.46 -1.11 2.55
CA PHE A 48 -9.04 -1.30 1.17
C PHE A 48 -9.27 -2.73 0.67
N LEU A 49 -9.48 -3.72 1.55
CA LEU A 49 -9.70 -5.10 1.13
C LEU A 49 -10.84 -5.24 0.11
N PRO A 50 -12.01 -4.59 0.24
CA PRO A 50 -13.10 -4.71 -0.72
C PRO A 50 -12.75 -4.30 -2.16
N LEU A 51 -11.68 -3.51 -2.35
CA LEU A 51 -11.18 -3.13 -3.68
C LEU A 51 -10.60 -4.31 -4.44
N TYR A 52 -10.24 -5.39 -3.74
CA TYR A 52 -9.59 -6.56 -4.30
C TYR A 52 -10.54 -7.78 -4.34
N ARG A 53 -10.19 -8.78 -5.15
CA ARG A 53 -10.71 -10.14 -5.10
C ARG A 53 -9.60 -11.04 -4.57
N PHE A 54 -9.92 -11.84 -3.56
CA PHE A 54 -9.01 -12.84 -3.03
C PHE A 54 -9.30 -14.19 -3.70
N ASN A 55 -8.26 -14.83 -4.23
CA ASN A 55 -8.33 -16.18 -4.76
C ASN A 55 -7.93 -17.17 -3.66
N TRP A 56 -8.91 -17.85 -3.07
CA TRP A 56 -8.71 -18.81 -1.98
C TRP A 56 -7.80 -19.99 -2.34
N MET A 57 -7.79 -20.43 -3.61
CA MET A 57 -6.99 -21.59 -4.06
C MET A 57 -5.49 -21.27 -4.10
N ILE A 58 -5.13 -20.11 -4.63
CA ILE A 58 -3.72 -19.75 -4.88
C ILE A 58 -3.19 -18.81 -3.79
N GLY A 59 -4.06 -18.02 -3.16
CA GLY A 59 -3.71 -17.01 -2.17
C GLY A 59 -3.47 -15.61 -2.75
N ASP A 60 -3.78 -15.40 -4.03
CA ASP A 60 -3.52 -14.14 -4.72
C ASP A 60 -4.61 -13.09 -4.51
N TRP A 61 -4.20 -11.83 -4.45
CA TRP A 61 -5.08 -10.68 -4.44
C TRP A 61 -5.04 -9.98 -5.79
N THR A 62 -6.20 -9.84 -6.43
CA THR A 62 -6.32 -9.13 -7.71
C THR A 62 -7.23 -7.92 -7.55
N LEU A 63 -6.84 -6.78 -8.10
CA LEU A 63 -7.69 -5.60 -8.04
C LEU A 63 -8.99 -5.85 -8.80
N ARG A 64 -10.14 -5.46 -8.23
CA ARG A 64 -11.43 -5.55 -8.92
C ARG A 64 -11.45 -4.58 -10.09
N GLN A 65 -11.18 -5.08 -11.29
CA GLN A 65 -11.47 -4.35 -12.52
C GLN A 65 -12.97 -4.45 -12.79
N GLY A 66 -13.67 -3.31 -12.79
CA GLY A 66 -15.10 -3.25 -13.08
C GLY A 66 -15.74 -1.90 -12.74
N THR A 67 -16.76 -1.54 -13.51
CA THR A 67 -17.58 -0.30 -13.52
C THR A 67 -18.33 0.02 -12.22
N SER A 68 -17.96 -0.59 -11.10
CA SER A 68 -18.43 -0.18 -9.78
C SER A 68 -17.88 1.22 -9.44
N LYS A 69 -18.65 2.03 -8.68
CA LYS A 69 -18.18 3.33 -8.13
C LYS A 69 -16.78 3.23 -7.52
N VAL A 70 -16.49 2.08 -6.93
CA VAL A 70 -15.23 1.71 -6.29
C VAL A 70 -14.08 1.57 -7.30
N GLY A 71 -14.29 0.93 -8.46
CA GLY A 71 -13.27 0.77 -9.49
C GLY A 71 -12.85 2.12 -10.11
N GLY A 72 -13.81 2.98 -10.43
CA GLY A 72 -13.52 4.33 -10.95
C GLY A 72 -12.83 5.24 -9.92
N MET A 73 -12.98 4.94 -8.62
CA MET A 73 -12.28 5.63 -7.56
C MET A 73 -10.80 5.21 -7.47
N VAL A 74 -10.53 3.91 -7.63
CA VAL A 74 -9.16 3.38 -7.66
C VAL A 74 -8.38 3.88 -8.87
N GLU A 75 -9.01 3.96 -10.05
CA GLU A 75 -8.36 4.51 -11.24
C GLU A 75 -7.98 5.99 -11.06
N LYS A 76 -8.90 6.80 -10.49
CA LYS A 76 -8.61 8.19 -10.12
C LYS A 76 -7.47 8.29 -9.11
N MET A 77 -7.37 7.35 -8.17
CA MET A 77 -6.30 7.26 -7.18
C MET A 77 -4.93 7.02 -7.83
N PHE A 78 -4.83 6.05 -8.73
CA PHE A 78 -3.59 5.81 -9.48
C PHE A 78 -3.19 7.04 -10.30
N LEU A 79 -4.13 7.66 -11.00
CA LEU A 79 -3.87 8.88 -11.78
C LEU A 79 -3.49 10.09 -10.92
N SER A 80 -4.01 10.21 -9.70
CA SER A 80 -3.56 11.26 -8.76
C SER A 80 -2.14 11.01 -8.27
N PHE A 81 -1.79 9.76 -7.97
CA PHE A 81 -0.43 9.40 -7.55
C PHE A 81 0.59 9.65 -8.67
N ASP A 82 0.29 9.25 -9.91
CA ASP A 82 1.17 9.49 -11.05
C ASP A 82 1.37 10.99 -11.32
N ARG A 83 0.30 11.79 -11.26
CA ARG A 83 0.42 13.24 -11.41
C ARG A 83 1.25 13.88 -10.31
N LEU A 84 1.06 13.48 -9.05
CA LEU A 84 1.86 13.99 -7.93
C LEU A 84 3.32 13.61 -8.06
N ARG A 85 3.60 12.35 -8.44
CA ARG A 85 4.95 11.89 -8.71
C ARG A 85 5.61 12.70 -9.82
N LEU A 86 4.90 12.96 -10.92
CA LEU A 86 5.39 13.80 -12.03
C LEU A 86 5.63 15.25 -11.63
N LEU A 87 4.76 15.83 -10.80
CA LEU A 87 4.91 17.21 -10.29
C LEU A 87 6.12 17.35 -9.37
N VAL A 88 6.39 16.34 -8.53
CA VAL A 88 7.53 16.37 -7.58
C VAL A 88 8.85 15.99 -8.25
N ALA A 89 8.83 15.15 -9.30
CA ALA A 89 10.02 14.66 -10.00
C ALA A 89 10.58 15.61 -11.10
N GLY A 90 10.29 16.93 -11.04
CA GLY A 90 10.65 17.93 -12.06
C GLY A 90 12.05 17.77 -12.69
N GLY A 91 12.09 17.82 -14.03
CA GLY A 91 13.22 17.42 -14.90
C GLY A 91 14.57 18.14 -14.75
N GLN A 92 15.58 17.52 -15.38
CA GLN A 92 17.04 17.74 -15.26
C GLN A 92 17.54 19.14 -15.65
N ILE A 93 18.60 19.64 -14.99
CA ILE A 93 19.53 20.65 -15.55
C ILE A 93 21.00 20.34 -15.18
N SER A 94 21.86 20.71 -16.14
CA SER A 94 23.28 20.47 -16.40
C SER A 94 24.33 20.93 -15.37
N ASN A 95 25.49 20.29 -15.50
CA ASN A 95 26.77 20.51 -14.82
C ASN A 95 27.33 21.95 -14.98
N ASP A 96 27.49 22.67 -13.88
CA ASP A 96 28.80 23.12 -13.37
C ASP A 96 28.68 23.84 -12.01
N GLU A 97 29.77 23.79 -11.22
CA GLU A 97 29.99 24.30 -9.84
C GLU A 97 29.64 23.34 -8.68
N LYS A 98 30.59 22.45 -8.38
CA LYS A 98 30.36 21.09 -7.82
C LYS A 98 30.21 20.93 -6.31
N GLU A 99 30.09 21.95 -5.46
CA GLU A 99 30.01 21.70 -4.00
C GLU A 99 28.94 22.50 -3.27
N SER A 100 28.86 23.81 -3.49
CA SER A 100 27.73 24.62 -3.01
C SER A 100 26.41 24.28 -3.72
N VAL A 101 26.48 23.92 -5.00
CA VAL A 101 25.33 23.43 -5.78
C VAL A 101 24.97 22.01 -5.36
N LEU A 102 25.94 21.16 -5.00
CA LEU A 102 25.63 19.80 -4.52
C LEU A 102 24.85 19.87 -3.21
N LEU A 103 25.29 20.63 -2.21
CA LEU A 103 24.57 20.77 -0.95
C LEU A 103 23.16 21.38 -1.14
N ARG A 104 23.03 22.38 -2.02
CA ARG A 104 21.72 22.96 -2.38
C ARG A 104 20.83 21.96 -3.12
N THR A 105 21.38 21.18 -4.04
CA THR A 105 20.65 20.15 -4.80
C THR A 105 20.22 19.01 -3.89
N VAL A 106 21.08 18.56 -2.99
CA VAL A 106 20.76 17.53 -1.98
C VAL A 106 19.67 18.04 -1.04
N SER A 107 19.81 19.26 -0.51
CA SER A 107 18.79 19.87 0.35
C SER A 107 17.45 20.05 -0.38
N GLU A 108 17.47 20.49 -1.64
CA GLU A 108 16.27 20.63 -2.46
C GLU A 108 15.63 19.27 -2.78
N ASN A 109 16.44 18.24 -3.03
CA ASN A 109 15.96 16.88 -3.24
C ASN A 109 15.33 16.31 -1.97
N ASN A 110 15.96 16.50 -0.80
CA ASN A 110 15.40 16.06 0.48
C ASN A 110 14.05 16.74 0.75
N ARG A 111 13.97 18.06 0.53
CA ARG A 111 12.71 18.81 0.65
C ARG A 111 11.63 18.29 -0.30
N ARG A 112 11.99 17.94 -1.54
CA ARG A 112 11.06 17.32 -2.50
C ARG A 112 10.60 15.94 -2.03
N LEU A 113 11.50 15.12 -1.49
CA LEU A 113 11.16 13.81 -0.93
C LEU A 113 10.23 13.93 0.27
N GLU A 114 10.48 14.85 1.19
CA GLU A 114 9.59 15.13 2.32
C GLU A 114 8.18 15.55 1.85
N GLN A 115 8.10 16.46 0.87
CA GLN A 115 6.83 16.87 0.27
C GLN A 115 6.13 15.68 -0.41
N MET A 116 6.89 14.80 -1.05
CA MET A 116 6.38 13.57 -1.66
C MET A 116 5.78 12.63 -0.61
N TYR A 117 6.50 12.40 0.49
CA TYR A 117 6.07 11.53 1.59
C TYR A 117 4.79 12.05 2.26
N ALA A 118 4.75 13.34 2.56
CA ALA A 118 3.55 13.99 3.08
C ALA A 118 2.36 13.83 2.12
N ALA A 119 2.57 14.10 0.82
CA ALA A 119 1.54 13.92 -0.19
C ALA A 119 1.05 12.46 -0.28
N TYR A 120 1.92 11.46 -0.18
CA TYR A 120 1.51 10.06 -0.18
C TYR A 120 0.59 9.73 1.00
N LEU A 121 0.97 10.13 2.21
CA LEU A 121 0.18 9.87 3.42
C LEU A 121 -1.17 10.61 3.40
N ASP A 122 -1.18 11.87 3.01
CA ASP A 122 -2.40 12.68 2.96
C ASP A 122 -3.40 12.11 1.95
N ASN A 123 -2.93 11.67 0.80
CA ASN A 123 -3.78 10.98 -0.17
C ASN A 123 -4.30 9.66 0.40
N ALA A 124 -3.43 8.83 0.99
CA ALA A 124 -3.85 7.56 1.57
C ALA A 124 -4.96 7.76 2.63
N ARG A 125 -4.81 8.75 3.51
CA ARG A 125 -5.81 9.17 4.50
C ARG A 125 -7.10 9.67 3.85
N LEU A 126 -6.99 10.52 2.83
CA LEU A 126 -8.13 11.02 2.07
C LEU A 126 -8.90 9.85 1.44
N PHE A 127 -8.23 8.90 0.81
CA PHE A 127 -8.86 7.72 0.21
C PHE A 127 -9.51 6.84 1.27
N ALA A 128 -8.84 6.58 2.38
CA ALA A 128 -9.41 5.82 3.50
C ALA A 128 -10.69 6.46 4.05
N SER A 129 -10.80 7.79 4.03
CA SER A 129 -12.00 8.52 4.50
C SER A 129 -13.23 8.29 3.65
N PHE A 130 -13.05 7.95 2.36
CA PHE A 130 -14.16 7.63 1.45
C PHE A 130 -14.57 6.16 1.51
N LEU A 131 -13.78 5.32 2.18
CA LEU A 131 -14.05 3.90 2.34
C LEU A 131 -14.76 3.64 3.68
N LEU A 132 -15.62 2.62 3.69
CA LEU A 132 -16.26 2.16 4.91
C LEU A 132 -15.21 1.72 5.92
N GLU A 133 -15.39 2.13 7.18
CA GLU A 133 -14.45 1.82 8.26
C GLU A 133 -14.35 0.32 8.55
N PHE A 134 -15.51 -0.33 8.60
CA PHE A 134 -15.63 -1.77 8.72
C PHE A 134 -16.43 -2.29 7.51
N PRO A 135 -15.75 -2.75 6.45
CA PRO A 135 -16.44 -3.32 5.31
C PRO A 135 -17.15 -4.62 5.70
N THR A 136 -18.20 -4.96 4.96
CA THR A 136 -18.91 -6.24 5.13
C THR A 136 -17.96 -7.41 4.94
N GLU A 137 -18.05 -8.41 5.81
CA GLU A 137 -17.34 -9.67 5.67
C GLU A 137 -17.68 -10.31 4.32
N ARG A 138 -16.65 -10.74 3.59
CA ARG A 138 -16.79 -11.49 2.35
C ARG A 138 -17.27 -12.89 2.65
N GLN A 139 -17.95 -13.42 1.65
CA GLN A 139 -18.39 -14.81 1.64
C GLN A 139 -17.16 -15.73 1.59
N ILE A 140 -17.05 -16.55 2.64
CA ILE A 140 -16.13 -17.67 2.70
C ILE A 140 -16.76 -18.83 1.89
N PRO A 141 -16.00 -19.49 1.00
CA PRO A 141 -16.46 -20.71 0.34
C PRO A 141 -17.01 -21.75 1.34
N GLN A 142 -18.12 -22.41 1.01
CA GLN A 142 -18.84 -23.32 1.93
C GLN A 142 -18.00 -24.51 2.41
N ASP A 143 -16.94 -24.83 1.70
CA ASP A 143 -16.01 -25.93 1.94
C ASP A 143 -14.80 -25.54 2.80
N ILE A 144 -14.68 -24.27 3.19
CA ILE A 144 -13.68 -23.77 4.15
C ILE A 144 -14.33 -23.63 5.52
N ASP A 145 -13.73 -24.26 6.54
CA ASP A 145 -14.11 -24.08 7.94
C ASP A 145 -13.79 -22.64 8.39
N PRO A 146 -14.80 -21.85 8.82
CA PRO A 146 -14.59 -20.47 9.25
C PRO A 146 -13.58 -20.30 10.38
N ASP A 147 -13.44 -21.30 11.27
CA ASP A 147 -12.54 -21.22 12.43
C ASP A 147 -11.05 -21.21 12.04
N LEU A 148 -10.75 -21.55 10.79
CA LEU A 148 -9.39 -21.52 10.23
C LEU A 148 -9.03 -20.20 9.57
N VAL A 149 -10.00 -19.32 9.38
CA VAL A 149 -9.80 -18.05 8.68
C VAL A 149 -9.33 -17.02 9.70
N HIS A 150 -8.01 -16.88 9.82
CA HIS A 150 -7.38 -15.99 10.82
C HIS A 150 -7.42 -14.49 10.47
N PHE A 151 -8.04 -14.10 9.35
CA PHE A 151 -8.09 -12.72 8.89
C PHE A 151 -9.50 -12.38 8.39
N ARG A 152 -9.93 -11.14 8.55
CA ARG A 152 -11.20 -10.70 7.96
C ARG A 152 -11.05 -10.67 6.45
N VAL A 153 -11.95 -11.37 5.77
CA VAL A 153 -12.00 -11.43 4.30
C VAL A 153 -13.10 -10.55 3.80
#